data_AF-A0A0G1P365-F1
#
_entry.id   AF-A0A0G1P365-F1
#
_cell.length_a   1.000
_cell.length_b   1.000
_cell.length_c   1.000
_cell.angle_alpha   90.00
_cell.angle_beta   90.00
_cell.angle_gamma   90.00
#
_symmetry.space_group_name_H-M   'P 1'
#
loop_
_entity.id
_entity.type
_entity.pdbx_description
1 polymer ?
#
loop_
_entity_poly.entity_id
_entity_poly.type
_entity_poly.pdbx_seq_one_letter_code
_entity_poly.pdbx_strand_id
1 'polypeptide(L)' 'MRQKPAEVALEKLEKNFAEGETVTLASLREKGLVGKNAMAVKILSAGAISKKISVQGILLTKSAAEKIKTAGGEVK' A
#
# COMPACT_ATOMS: atom_id res chain seq x y z
N MET A 1 -20.34 -8.16 12.59
CA MET A 1 -19.72 -6.86 12.23
C MET A 1 -18.89 -7.05 10.98
N ARG A 2 -19.16 -6.34 9.88
CA ARG A 2 -18.33 -6.38 8.66
C ARG A 2 -17.08 -5.54 8.92
N GLN A 3 -15.95 -6.16 9.25
CA GLN A 3 -14.68 -5.44 9.19
C GLN A 3 -14.36 -5.15 7.72
N LYS A 4 -14.49 -3.89 7.32
CA LYS A 4 -14.09 -3.46 5.98
C LYS A 4 -12.55 -3.41 5.94
N PRO A 5 -11.90 -4.09 4.99
CA PRO A 5 -10.47 -3.92 4.80
C PRO A 5 -10.18 -2.44 4.50
N ALA A 6 -9.09 -1.91 5.04
CA ALA A 6 -8.69 -0.55 4.76
C ALA A 6 -8.20 -0.48 3.31
N GLU A 7 -8.81 0.38 2.51
CA GLU A 7 -8.47 0.54 1.10
C GLU A 7 -7.48 1.69 0.93
N VAL A 8 -6.32 1.40 0.36
CA VAL A 8 -5.25 2.38 0.14
C VAL A 8 -4.95 2.48 -1.35
N ALA A 9 -4.99 3.70 -1.89
CA ALA A 9 -4.63 3.98 -3.27
C ALA A 9 -3.11 4.13 -3.44
N LEU A 10 -2.59 3.79 -4.61
CA LEU A 10 -1.18 4.01 -4.96
C LEU A 10 -0.76 5.48 -4.84
N GLU A 11 -1.62 6.42 -5.22
CA GLU A 11 -1.31 7.86 -5.07
C GLU A 11 -1.08 8.27 -3.60
N LYS A 12 -1.83 7.66 -2.66
CA LYS A 12 -1.60 7.90 -1.23
C LYS A 12 -0.25 7.32 -0.80
N LEU A 13 0.11 6.14 -1.30
CA LEU A 13 1.42 5.57 -1.04
C LEU A 13 2.52 6.48 -1.60
N GLU A 14 2.39 6.98 -2.82
CA GLU A 14 3.37 7.88 -3.43
C GLU A 14 3.52 9.21 -2.67
N LYS A 15 2.42 9.80 -2.18
CA LYS A 15 2.48 11.06 -1.42
C LYS A 15 3.04 10.87 -0.01
N ASN A 16 2.76 9.74 0.62
CA ASN A 16 3.11 9.52 2.02
C ASN A 16 4.41 8.73 2.21
N PHE A 17 4.85 7.95 1.22
CA PHE A 17 6.08 7.15 1.27
C PHE A 17 7.17 7.71 0.36
N ALA A 18 8.42 7.48 0.76
CA ALA A 18 9.62 7.82 0.01
C ALA A 18 10.08 6.65 -0.87
N GLU A 19 10.99 6.92 -1.81
CA GLU A 19 11.64 5.87 -2.60
C GLU A 19 12.53 4.99 -1.69
N GLY A 20 12.42 3.68 -1.82
CA GLY A 20 13.06 2.67 -0.99
C GLY A 20 12.29 2.33 0.30
N GLU A 21 11.15 2.95 0.57
CA GLU A 21 10.45 2.75 1.83
C GLU A 21 9.64 1.45 1.86
N THR A 22 9.54 0.84 3.04
CA THR A 22 8.78 -0.40 3.23
C THR A 22 7.35 -0.08 3.68
N VAL A 23 6.37 -0.45 2.87
CA VAL A 23 4.95 -0.36 3.19
C VAL A 23 4.53 -1.62 3.92
N THR A 24 4.37 -1.50 5.23
CA THR A 24 3.83 -2.55 6.09
C THR A 24 2.53 -2.10 6.75
N LEU A 25 1.79 -3.06 7.32
CA LEU A 25 0.59 -2.77 8.11
C LEU A 25 0.90 -1.82 9.29
N ALA A 26 2.10 -1.92 9.88
CA ALA A 26 2.57 -1.00 10.92
C ALA A 26 2.82 0.41 10.36
N SER A 27 3.60 0.56 9.29
CA SER A 27 3.91 1.87 8.69
C SER A 27 2.66 2.60 8.19
N LEU A 28 1.69 1.86 7.65
CA LEU A 28 0.40 2.41 7.25
C LEU A 28 -0.41 2.92 8.45
N ARG A 29 -0.34 2.22 9.60
CA ARG A 29 -1.00 2.66 10.84
C ARG A 29 -0.32 3.87 11.43
N GLU A 30 1.01 3.90 11.44
CA GLU A 30 1.81 5.04 11.92
C GLU A 30 1.52 6.30 11.12
N LYS A 31 1.44 6.19 9.79
CA LYS A 31 1.07 7.31 8.90
C LYS A 31 -0.42 7.64 8.89
N GLY A 32 -1.25 6.91 9.64
CA GLY A 32 -2.70 7.13 9.69
C GLY A 32 -3.43 6.84 8.38
N LEU A 33 -2.81 6.08 7.46
CA LEU A 33 -3.40 5.71 6.17
C LEU A 33 -4.46 4.62 6.31
N VAL A 34 -4.35 3.80 7.36
CA VAL A 34 -5.32 2.77 7.72
C VAL A 34 -5.75 2.97 9.18
N GLY A 35 -6.99 2.62 9.48
CA GLY A 35 -7.49 2.71 10.87
C GLY A 35 -6.70 1.80 11.81
N LYS A 36 -6.56 2.19 13.07
CA LYS A 36 -5.86 1.40 14.11
C LYS A 36 -6.43 -0.03 14.25
N ASN A 37 -7.72 -0.19 13.98
CA ASN A 37 -8.45 -1.47 14.02
C ASN A 37 -8.47 -2.22 12.68
N ALA A 38 -7.81 -1.71 11.64
CA ALA A 38 -7.76 -2.38 10.35
C ALA A 38 -6.91 -3.66 10.46
N MET A 39 -7.56 -4.82 10.38
CA MET A 39 -6.89 -6.12 10.36
C MET A 39 -6.44 -6.52 8.95
N ALA A 40 -7.13 -6.04 7.93
CA ALA A 40 -6.80 -6.27 6.53
C ALA A 40 -6.65 -4.94 5.80
N VAL A 41 -5.67 -4.87 4.92
CA VAL A 41 -5.43 -3.73 4.03
C VAL A 41 -5.49 -4.24 2.60
N LYS A 42 -6.18 -3.50 1.73
CA LYS A 42 -6.28 -3.77 0.32
C LYS A 42 -5.73 -2.58 -0.47
N ILE A 43 -4.66 -2.77 -1.21
CA ILE A 43 -4.11 -1.73 -2.07
C ILE A 43 -4.81 -1.77 -3.43
N LEU A 44 -5.32 -0.60 -3.84
CA LEU A 44 -5.98 -0.38 -5.11
C LEU A 44 -5.03 0.37 -6.05
N SER A 45 -5.08 0.02 -7.34
CA SER A 45 -4.27 0.61 -8.41
C SER A 45 -4.69 2.03 -8.83
N ALA A 46 -5.35 2.77 -7.95
CA ALA A 46 -5.82 4.13 -8.19
C ALA A 46 -4.64 5.12 -8.08
N GLY A 47 -4.39 5.84 -9.16
CA GLY A 47 -3.23 6.73 -9.32
C GLY A 47 -2.02 6.05 -9.95
N ALA A 48 -0.94 6.81 -10.09
CA ALA A 48 0.36 6.31 -10.49
C ALA A 48 1.21 6.00 -9.23
N ILE A 49 2.20 5.12 -9.42
CA ILE A 49 3.29 4.98 -8.47
C ILE A 49 4.59 5.06 -9.26
N SER A 50 5.42 6.05 -8.97
CA SER A 50 6.76 6.19 -9.56
C SER A 50 7.88 5.88 -8.59
N LYS A 51 7.57 5.75 -7.30
CA LYS A 51 8.53 5.45 -6.25
C LYS A 51 8.67 3.94 -6.08
N LYS A 52 9.91 3.47 -5.94
CA LYS A 52 10.22 2.11 -5.51
C LYS A 52 9.78 1.96 -4.06
N ILE A 53 8.80 1.12 -3.78
CA ILE A 53 8.38 0.82 -2.41
C ILE A 53 8.33 -0.69 -2.22
N SER A 54 8.66 -1.15 -1.02
CA SER A 54 8.61 -2.56 -0.67
C SER A 54 7.35 -2.84 0.14
N VAL A 55 6.34 -3.43 -0.49
CA VAL A 55 5.10 -3.80 0.18
C VAL A 55 5.25 -5.18 0.79
N GLN A 56 4.95 -5.31 2.10
CA GLN A 56 5.07 -6.58 2.80
C GLN A 56 3.82 -6.90 3.64
N GLY A 57 3.26 -8.10 3.45
CA GLY A 57 2.17 -8.63 4.26
C GLY A 57 0.83 -7.89 4.07
N ILE A 58 0.60 -7.32 2.87
CA ILE A 58 -0.61 -6.58 2.52
C ILE A 58 -1.22 -7.14 1.24
N LEU A 59 -2.55 -7.22 1.20
CA LEU A 59 -3.28 -7.63 -0.01
C LEU A 59 -3.30 -6.49 -1.03
N LEU A 60 -3.06 -6.83 -2.28
CA LEU A 60 -3.02 -5.89 -3.40
C LEU A 60 -3.74 -6.50 -4.58
N THR A 61 -4.39 -5.66 -5.39
CA THR A 61 -5.01 -6.12 -6.64
C THR A 61 -3.94 -6.44 -7.67
N LYS A 62 -4.27 -7.29 -8.66
CA LYS A 62 -3.36 -7.64 -9.77
C LYS A 62 -2.76 -6.40 -10.42
N SER A 63 -3.61 -5.43 -10.75
CA SER A 63 -3.19 -4.16 -11.35
C SER A 63 -2.32 -3.29 -10.44
N ALA A 64 -2.48 -3.39 -9.11
CA ALA A 64 -1.64 -2.65 -8.17
C ALA A 64 -0.26 -3.29 -8.06
N ALA A 65 -0.21 -4.62 -7.99
CA ALA A 65 1.03 -5.39 -7.98
C ALA A 65 1.87 -5.11 -9.24
N GLU A 66 1.24 -5.07 -10.41
CA GLU A 66 1.90 -4.72 -11.67
C GLU A 66 2.48 -3.31 -11.64
N LYS A 67 1.71 -2.30 -11.22
CA LYS A 67 2.21 -0.93 -11.11
C LYS A 67 3.37 -0.79 -10.13
N ILE A 68 3.31 -1.46 -8.98
CA ILE A 68 4.41 -1.45 -8.00
C ILE A 68 5.67 -2.10 -8.60
N LYS A 69 5.54 -3.25 -9.27
CA LYS A 69 6.66 -3.89 -9.96
C LYS A 69 7.23 -3.03 -11.08
N THR A 70 6.39 -2.37 -11.88
CA THR A 70 6.82 -1.44 -12.94
C THR A 70 7.57 -0.24 -12.37
N ALA A 71 7.17 0.25 -11.19
CA ALA A 71 7.89 1.30 -10.48
C ALA A 71 9.22 0.82 -9.85
N GLY A 72 9.55 -0.47 -9.96
CA GLY A 72 10.73 -1.08 -9.33
C GLY A 72 10.56 -1.36 -7.84
N GLY A 73 9.32 -1.42 -7.35
CA GLY A 73 8.99 -1.81 -5.99
C GLY A 73 8.90 -3.32 -5.80
N GLU A 74 9.15 -3.78 -4.58
CA GLU A 74 9.01 -5.19 -4.19
C GLU A 74 7.64 -5.44 -3.56
N VAL A 75 7.10 -6.64 -3.78
CA VAL A 75 5.86 -7.10 -3.18
C VAL A 75 6.09 -8.48 -2.56
N LYS A 76 5.96 -8.59 -1.23
CA LYS A 76 6.17 -9.81 -0.44
C LYS A 76 4.97 -10.15 0.45
#